data_AF-A0AAJ2KME4-F1
#
_entry.id   AF-A0AAJ2KME4-F1
#
_cell.length_a   1.000
_cell.length_b   1.000
_cell.length_c   1.000
_cell.angle_alpha   90.00
_cell.angle_beta   90.00
_cell.angle_gamma   90.00
#
_symmetry.space_group_name_H-M   'P 1'
#
loop_
_entity.id
_entity.type
_entity.pdbx_description
1 polymer ?
#
loop_
_entity_poly.entity_id
_entity_poly.type
_entity_poly.pdbx_seq_one_letter_code
_entity_poly.pdbx_strand_id
1 'polypeptide(L)' 'KEEAILEYRLDLATEKGIQIGEERGIKIGKEEGKIEGKIEVAKAMLANNVDVNTIVKFTGLSISEIEELSVNGTE' A
#
# COMPACT_ATOMS: atom_id res chain seq x y z
N LYS A 1 33.69 32.08 -0.38
CA LYS A 1 32.80 32.07 -1.57
C LYS A 1 32.50 30.64 -2.01
N GLU A 2 33.49 29.77 -2.13
CA GLU A 2 33.30 28.35 -2.47
C GLU A 2 32.63 27.55 -1.34
N GLU A 3 32.99 27.80 -0.08
CA GLU A 3 32.35 27.15 1.09
C GLU A 3 30.84 27.41 1.15
N ALA A 4 30.41 28.67 0.96
CA ALA A 4 28.99 29.01 0.91
C ALA A 4 28.24 28.35 -0.25
N ILE A 5 28.91 28.13 -1.39
CA ILE A 5 28.31 27.39 -2.52
C ILE A 5 28.19 25.90 -2.17
N LEU A 6 29.17 25.34 -1.47
CA LEU A 6 29.15 23.94 -1.05
C LEU A 6 28.06 23.68 -0.01
N GLU A 7 27.94 24.56 1.00
CA GLU A 7 26.89 24.51 2.02
C GLU A 7 25.50 24.57 1.39
N TYR A 8 25.25 25.56 0.52
CA TYR A 8 23.99 25.68 -0.21
C TYR A 8 23.64 24.42 -1.02
N ARG A 9 24.64 23.78 -1.65
CA ARG A 9 24.42 22.54 -2.42
C ARG A 9 24.09 21.37 -1.51
N LEU A 10 24.67 21.30 -0.32
CA LEU A 10 24.41 20.24 0.65
C LEU A 10 23.01 20.38 1.25
N ASP A 11 22.59 21.60 1.58
CA ASP A 11 21.24 21.88 2.07
C ASP A 11 20.20 21.52 1.01
N LEU A 12 20.41 21.97 -0.23
CA LEU A 12 19.52 21.63 -1.34
C LEU A 12 19.45 20.13 -1.61
N ALA A 13 20.58 19.42 -1.49
CA ALA A 13 20.61 17.97 -1.64
C ALA A 13 19.83 17.28 -0.50
N THR A 14 19.95 17.78 0.73
CA THR A 14 19.25 17.27 1.90
C THR A 14 17.75 17.49 1.78
N GLU A 15 17.32 18.70 1.43
CA GLU A 15 15.91 19.04 1.22
C GLU A 15 15.27 18.18 0.12
N LYS A 16 15.96 18.03 -1.02
CA LYS A 16 15.51 17.13 -2.09
C LYS A 16 15.44 15.67 -1.64
N GLY A 17 16.41 15.22 -0.86
CA GLY A 17 16.42 13.86 -0.31
C GLY A 17 15.20 13.60 0.57
N ILE A 18 14.87 14.54 1.46
CA ILE A 18 13.69 14.48 2.33
C ILE A 18 12.41 14.45 1.48
N GLN A 19 12.27 15.39 0.54
CA GLN A 19 11.08 15.46 -0.32
C GLN A 19 10.85 14.16 -1.10
N ILE A 20 11.91 13.62 -1.72
CA ILE A 20 11.82 12.35 -2.45
C ILE A 20 11.44 11.20 -1.50
N GLY A 21 11.98 11.19 -0.29
CA GLY A 21 11.66 10.19 0.74
C GLY A 21 10.19 10.24 1.14
N GLU A 22 9.66 11.42 1.42
CA GLU A 22 8.26 11.63 1.78
C GLU A 22 7.31 11.25 0.64
N GLU A 23 7.58 11.70 -0.58
CA GLU A 23 6.77 11.35 -1.75
C GLU A 23 6.73 9.84 -2.00
N ARG A 24 7.88 9.17 -1.88
CA ARG A 24 7.96 7.70 -2.00
C ARG A 24 7.19 7.00 -0.88
N GLY A 25 7.38 7.42 0.36
CA GLY A 25 6.71 6.85 1.52
C GLY A 25 5.19 6.96 1.42
N ILE A 26 4.68 8.13 1.04
CA ILE A 26 3.24 8.36 0.83
C ILE A 26 2.71 7.46 -0.30
N LYS A 27 3.44 7.35 -1.40
CA LYS A 27 3.02 6.51 -2.53
C LYS A 27 2.94 5.02 -2.13
N ILE A 28 3.99 4.51 -1.48
CA ILE A 28 4.05 3.11 -1.02
C ILE A 28 2.92 2.86 -0.02
N GLY A 29 2.80 3.67 1.03
CA GLY A 29 1.78 3.47 2.05
C GLY A 29 0.35 3.55 1.51
N LYS A 30 0.09 4.40 0.50
CA LYS A 30 -1.23 4.45 -0.15
C LYS A 30 -1.53 3.21 -0.98
N GLU A 31 -0.52 2.63 -1.62
CA GLU A 31 -0.67 1.42 -2.42
C GLU A 31 -0.86 0.19 -1.52
N GLU A 32 -0.02 0.03 -0.50
CA GLU A 32 -0.12 -1.02 0.52
C GLU A 32 -1.46 -0.95 1.25
N GLY A 33 -1.83 0.20 1.79
CA GLY A 33 -3.10 0.37 2.51
C GLY A 33 -4.35 0.11 1.65
N LYS A 34 -4.28 0.37 0.33
CA LYS A 34 -5.37 0.03 -0.60
C LYS A 34 -5.49 -1.48 -0.79
N ILE A 35 -4.37 -2.20 -0.86
CA ILE A 35 -4.35 -3.66 -0.99
C ILE A 35 -4.81 -4.31 0.31
N GLU A 36 -4.25 -3.89 1.44
CA GLU A 36 -4.62 -4.38 2.78
C GLU A 36 -6.12 -4.16 3.04
N GLY A 37 -6.64 -2.96 2.79
CA GLY A 37 -8.06 -2.66 2.97
C GLY A 37 -8.99 -3.53 2.11
N LYS A 38 -8.59 -3.86 0.87
CA LYS A 38 -9.35 -4.81 0.03
C LYS A 38 -9.36 -6.21 0.61
N ILE A 39 -8.21 -6.67 1.10
CA ILE A 39 -8.04 -7.99 1.71
C ILE A 39 -8.86 -8.09 2.99
N GLU A 40 -8.82 -7.08 3.87
CA GLU A 40 -9.60 -7.06 5.11
C GLU A 40 -11.10 -7.13 4.83
N VAL A 41 -11.60 -6.32 3.88
CA VAL A 41 -13.00 -6.35 3.47
C VAL A 41 -13.37 -7.71 2.89
N ALA A 42 -12.52 -8.30 2.04
CA ALA A 42 -12.74 -9.63 1.48
C ALA A 42 -12.82 -10.71 2.57
N LYS A 43 -11.89 -10.71 3.54
CA LYS A 43 -11.90 -11.63 4.69
C LYS A 43 -13.18 -11.49 5.52
N ALA A 44 -13.59 -10.25 5.81
CA ALA A 44 -14.82 -9.98 6.54
C ALA A 44 -16.07 -10.47 5.78
N MET A 45 -16.12 -10.28 4.47
CA MET A 45 -17.21 -10.78 3.62
C MET A 45 -17.26 -12.32 3.60
N LEU A 46 -16.11 -12.98 3.46
CA LEU A 46 -16.00 -14.45 3.53
C LEU A 46 -16.50 -14.98 4.88
N ALA A 47 -16.10 -14.36 5.99
CA ALA A 47 -16.55 -14.73 7.33
C ALA A 47 -18.08 -14.59 7.52
N ASN A 48 -18.73 -13.73 6.72
CA ASN A 48 -20.18 -13.55 6.69
C ASN A 48 -20.89 -14.41 5.62
N ASN A 49 -20.20 -15.41 5.04
CA ASN A 49 -20.73 -16.30 4.00
C ASN A 49 -21.22 -15.56 2.74
N VAL A 50 -20.65 -14.40 2.44
CA VAL A 50 -20.90 -13.71 1.15
C VAL A 50 -20.29 -14.54 0.03
N ASP A 51 -21.00 -14.68 -1.09
CA ASP A 51 -20.53 -15.49 -2.21
C ASP A 51 -19.28 -14.90 -2.87
N VAL A 52 -18.39 -15.78 -3.32
CA VAL A 52 -17.09 -15.41 -3.91
C VAL A 52 -17.25 -14.45 -5.11
N ASN A 53 -18.26 -14.64 -5.96
CA ASN A 53 -18.48 -13.77 -7.12
C ASN A 53 -18.84 -12.35 -6.71
N THR A 54 -19.65 -12.20 -5.67
CA THR A 54 -19.98 -10.90 -5.07
C THR A 54 -18.76 -10.24 -4.45
N ILE A 55 -17.92 -11.00 -3.74
CA ILE A 55 -16.68 -10.48 -3.15
C ILE A 55 -15.73 -9.96 -4.24
N VAL A 56 -15.53 -10.75 -5.31
CA VAL A 56 -14.73 -10.35 -6.48
C VAL A 56 -15.26 -9.05 -7.08
N LYS A 57 -16.59 -8.93 -7.25
CA LYS A 57 -17.23 -7.73 -7.81
C LYS A 57 -17.00 -6.47 -6.98
N PHE A 58 -17.01 -6.58 -5.65
CA PHE A 58 -16.90 -5.41 -4.76
C PHE A 58 -15.46 -5.05 -4.38
N THR A 59 -14.58 -6.03 -4.22
CA THR A 59 -13.18 -5.82 -3.83
C THR A 59 -12.26 -5.65 -5.04
N GLY A 60 -12.67 -6.17 -6.20
CA GLY A 60 -11.86 -6.24 -7.41
C GLY A 60 -10.64 -7.15 -7.27
N LEU A 61 -10.64 -8.05 -6.27
CA LEU A 61 -9.71 -9.17 -6.18
C LEU A 61 -10.18 -10.29 -7.11
N SER A 62 -9.25 -11.06 -7.63
CA SER A 62 -9.51 -12.25 -8.43
C SER A 62 -10.01 -13.41 -7.56
N ILE A 63 -10.65 -14.40 -8.19
CA ILE A 63 -11.11 -15.61 -7.49
C ILE A 63 -9.95 -16.30 -6.77
N SER A 64 -8.78 -16.42 -7.42
CA SER A 64 -7.58 -17.02 -6.84
C SER A 64 -7.14 -16.29 -5.56
N GLU A 65 -7.12 -14.95 -5.58
CA GLU A 65 -6.76 -14.17 -4.39
C GLU A 65 -7.79 -14.40 -3.27
N ILE A 66 -9.09 -14.45 -3.57
CA ILE A 66 -10.12 -14.73 -2.58
C ILE A 66 -9.99 -16.14 -1.99
N GLU A 67 -9.67 -17.15 -2.82
CA GLU A 67 -9.44 -18.53 -2.39
C GLU A 67 -8.22 -18.63 -1.46
N GLU A 68 -7.12 -17.95 -1.77
CA GLU A 68 -5.94 -17.86 -0.90
C GLU A 68 -6.26 -17.24 0.46
N LEU A 69 -7.13 -16.24 0.50
CA LEU A 69 -7.58 -15.62 1.76
C LEU A 69 -8.41 -16.58 2.62
N SER A 70 -9.12 -17.53 2.02
CA SER A 70 -9.89 -18.55 2.74
C SER A 70 -9.00 -19.62 3.39
N VAL A 71 -7.83 -19.91 2.81
CA VAL A 71 -6.91 -20.95 3.30
C VAL A 71 -6.07 -20.44 4.48
N ASN A 72 -5.69 -19.16 4.47
CA ASN A 72 -4.80 -18.56 5.47
C ASN A 72 -5.51 -18.07 6.75
N GLY A 73 -6.77 -18.46 6.96
CA GLY A 73 -7.59 -18.10 8.13
C GLY A 73 -7.67 -19.18 9.22
N THR A 74 -6.95 -20.30 9.08
CA THR A 74 -7.02 -21.46 10.00
C THR A 74 -5.80 -21.61 10.92
N GLU A 75 -5.02 -20.55 11.14
CA GLU A 75 -3.91 -20.54 12.13
C GLU A 75 -4.30 -19.85 13.44
#